data_AF-A0A923AUA7-F1
#
_entry.id   AF-A0A923AUA7-F1
#
_cell.length_a   1.000
_cell.length_b   1.000
_cell.length_c   1.000
_cell.angle_alpha   90.00
_cell.angle_beta   90.00
_cell.angle_gamma   90.00
#
_symmetry.space_group_name_H-M   'P 1'
#
loop_
_entity.id
_entity.type
_entity.pdbx_description
1 polymer ?
#
loop_
_entity_poly.entity_id
_entity_poly.type
_entity_poly.pdbx_seq_one_letter_code
_entity_poly.pdbx_strand_id
1 'polypeptide(L)'
;SPCDLVAYQIGWGRLLLVWDRLEAQGRTLEMPAHGFKWNQLGLLARSFYQEFGDHTLAQLLSRFAAQADEIRGFIEASSEGLLFGVGERRWAGAKWSLAKWIQVNTVAPYGSARTKLRKWKKSGFAIDRV
;
A
#
# COMPACT_ATOMS: atom_id res chain seq x y z
N SER A 1 -6.47 1.38 15.34
CA SER A 1 -5.27 1.40 16.22
C SER A 1 -4.05 1.90 15.42
N PRO A 2 -2.89 2.16 16.04
CA PRO A 2 -1.63 2.34 15.30
C PRO A 2 -1.30 1.16 14.39
N CYS A 3 -1.56 -0.08 14.83
CA CYS A 3 -1.37 -1.29 14.02
C CYS A 3 -2.23 -1.27 12.75
N ASP A 4 -3.55 -1.01 12.86
CA ASP A 4 -4.45 -0.98 11.68
C ASP A 4 -3.99 0.07 10.66
N LEU A 5 -3.48 1.20 11.15
CA LEU A 5 -3.01 2.28 10.30
C LEU A 5 -1.76 1.87 9.51
N VAL A 6 -0.83 1.12 10.12
CA VAL A 6 0.34 0.55 9.43
C VAL A 6 -0.07 -0.60 8.50
N ALA A 7 -0.93 -1.51 8.97
CA ALA A 7 -1.49 -2.62 8.19
C ALA A 7 -2.17 -2.13 6.90
N TYR A 8 -2.90 -1.02 6.95
CA TYR A 8 -3.47 -0.37 5.77
C TYR A 8 -2.40 0.04 4.75
N GLN A 9 -1.29 0.63 5.21
CA GLN A 9 -0.21 1.05 4.31
C GLN A 9 0.50 -0.16 3.69
N ILE A 10 0.69 -1.22 4.48
CA ILE A 10 1.29 -2.47 4.00
C ILE A 10 0.37 -3.11 2.93
N GLY A 11 -0.92 -3.27 3.22
CA GLY A 11 -1.86 -3.88 2.28
C GLY A 11 -1.84 -3.21 0.90
N TRP A 12 -1.92 -1.88 0.84
CA TRP A 12 -1.92 -1.15 -0.42
C TRP A 12 -0.58 -1.14 -1.14
N GLY A 13 0.54 -0.93 -0.44
CA GLY A 13 1.85 -0.96 -1.08
C GLY A 13 2.24 -2.37 -1.57
N ARG A 14 1.79 -3.43 -0.89
CA ARG A 14 1.92 -4.80 -1.40
C ARG A 14 1.14 -5.00 -2.70
N LEU A 15 -0.11 -4.55 -2.76
CA LEU A 15 -0.93 -4.72 -3.96
C LEU A 15 -0.30 -4.03 -5.18
N LEU A 16 0.26 -2.84 -5.02
CA LEU A 16 1.00 -2.14 -6.08
C LEU A 16 2.10 -3.03 -6.70
N LEU A 17 2.93 -3.66 -5.86
CA LEU A 17 4.01 -4.55 -6.33
C LEU A 17 3.48 -5.87 -6.92
N VAL A 18 2.39 -6.40 -6.36
CA VAL A 18 1.75 -7.62 -6.86
C VAL A 18 1.19 -7.41 -8.26
N TRP A 19 0.57 -6.26 -8.53
CA TRP A 19 0.02 -5.95 -9.85
C TRP A 19 1.11 -5.95 -10.92
N ASP A 20 2.24 -5.30 -10.65
CA ASP A 20 3.37 -5.26 -11.57
C ASP A 20 4.01 -6.64 -11.78
N ARG A 21 4.21 -7.38 -10.69
CA ARG A 21 4.79 -8.73 -10.74
C ARG A 21 3.94 -9.72 -11.54
N LEU A 22 2.62 -9.72 -11.33
CA LEU A 22 1.73 -10.63 -12.05
C LEU A 22 1.70 -10.29 -13.55
N GLU A 23 1.69 -9.01 -13.91
CA GLU A 23 1.77 -8.59 -15.30
C GLU A 23 3.09 -9.02 -15.95
N ALA A 24 4.22 -8.79 -15.27
CA ALA A 24 5.55 -9.19 -15.76
C ALA A 24 5.68 -10.71 -15.95
N GLN A 25 4.96 -11.50 -15.14
CA GLN A 25 4.89 -12.96 -15.24
C GLN A 25 3.87 -13.45 -16.27
N GLY A 26 3.13 -12.56 -16.94
CA GLY A 26 2.05 -12.94 -17.85
C GLY A 26 0.87 -13.64 -17.17
N ARG A 27 0.73 -13.47 -15.84
CA ARG A 27 -0.33 -14.11 -15.05
C ARG A 27 -1.60 -13.27 -15.05
N THR A 28 -2.73 -13.93 -14.79
CA THR A 28 -4.01 -13.25 -14.57
C THR A 28 -3.93 -12.34 -13.36
N LEU A 29 -4.33 -11.10 -13.56
CA LEU A 29 -4.37 -10.05 -12.55
C LEU A 29 -5.82 -9.63 -12.29
N GLU A 30 -6.21 -9.59 -11.02
CA GLU A 30 -7.48 -9.04 -10.57
C GLU A 30 -7.24 -7.80 -9.71
N MET A 31 -7.90 -6.69 -10.07
CA MET A 31 -7.81 -5.43 -9.34
C MET A 31 -9.13 -5.06 -8.67
N PRO A 32 -9.10 -4.53 -7.43
CA PRO A 32 -7.90 -4.20 -6.64
C PRO A 32 -7.18 -5.43 -6.05
N ALA A 33 -7.89 -6.53 -5.83
CA ALA A 33 -7.34 -7.80 -5.36
C ALA A 33 -8.28 -8.95 -5.75
N HIS A 34 -7.79 -10.19 -5.74
CA HIS A 34 -8.61 -11.36 -6.05
C HIS A 34 -9.86 -11.43 -5.16
N GLY A 35 -11.03 -11.57 -5.77
CA GLY A 35 -12.32 -11.62 -5.06
C GLY A 35 -12.84 -10.28 -4.52
N PHE A 36 -12.16 -9.16 -4.79
CA PHE A 36 -12.61 -7.82 -4.39
C PHE A 36 -12.86 -6.92 -5.60
N LYS A 37 -13.90 -6.10 -5.51
CA LYS A 37 -14.21 -5.05 -6.49
C LYS A 37 -13.83 -3.66 -5.97
N TRP A 38 -13.66 -2.68 -6.85
CA TRP A 38 -13.36 -1.29 -6.50
C TRP A 38 -14.42 -0.61 -5.63
N ASN A 39 -15.66 -1.08 -5.60
CA ASN A 39 -16.69 -0.59 -4.68
C ASN A 39 -16.66 -1.28 -3.30
N GLN A 40 -15.71 -2.21 -3.07
CA GLN A 40 -15.55 -2.98 -1.83
C GLN A 40 -14.26 -2.64 -1.08
N LEU A 41 -13.69 -1.44 -1.28
CA LEU A 41 -12.41 -1.08 -0.65
C LEU A 41 -12.44 -1.12 0.88
N GLY A 42 -13.60 -0.86 1.50
CA GLY A 42 -13.75 -1.01 2.95
C GLY A 42 -13.70 -2.47 3.43
N LEU A 43 -14.10 -3.43 2.59
CA LEU A 43 -13.94 -4.86 2.88
C LEU A 43 -12.48 -5.29 2.67
N LEU A 44 -11.85 -4.83 1.59
CA LEU A 44 -10.44 -5.07 1.32
C LEU A 44 -9.53 -4.48 2.42
N ALA A 45 -9.83 -3.26 2.90
CA ALA A 45 -9.09 -2.68 4.02
C ALA A 45 -9.24 -3.51 5.30
N ARG A 46 -10.43 -4.06 5.55
CA ARG A 46 -10.67 -4.95 6.70
C ARG A 46 -9.89 -6.26 6.60
N SER A 47 -9.74 -6.81 5.39
CA SER A 47 -8.94 -8.03 5.22
C SER A 47 -7.46 -7.79 5.54
N PHE A 48 -6.92 -6.59 5.29
CA PHE A 48 -5.58 -6.23 5.76
C PHE A 48 -5.47 -6.26 7.29
N TYR A 49 -6.46 -5.73 8.00
CA TYR A 49 -6.44 -5.74 9.47
C TYR A 49 -6.51 -7.15 10.03
N GLN A 50 -7.31 -8.02 9.41
CA GLN A 50 -7.42 -9.43 9.78
C GLN A 50 -6.12 -10.18 9.50
N GLU A 51 -5.51 -9.95 8.33
CA GLU A 51 -4.23 -10.57 7.95
C GLU A 51 -3.11 -10.23 8.94
N PHE A 52 -3.15 -9.03 9.50
CA PHE A 52 -2.13 -8.50 10.40
C PHE A 52 -2.57 -8.44 11.89
N GLY A 53 -3.67 -9.12 12.24
CA GLY A 53 -4.31 -8.98 13.55
C GLY A 53 -3.45 -9.42 14.73
N ASP A 54 -2.58 -10.42 14.51
CA ASP A 54 -1.68 -10.98 15.53
C ASP A 54 -0.29 -10.35 15.53
N HIS A 55 -0.03 -9.37 14.64
CA HIS A 55 1.27 -8.72 14.56
C HIS A 55 1.39 -7.57 15.57
N THR A 56 2.51 -7.56 16.28
CA THR A 56 2.91 -6.42 17.10
C THR A 56 3.22 -5.20 16.22
N LEU A 57 3.12 -4.00 16.79
CA LEU A 57 3.48 -2.77 16.09
C LEU A 57 4.93 -2.79 15.58
N ALA A 58 5.87 -3.37 16.35
CA ALA A 58 7.27 -3.48 15.94
C ALA A 58 7.44 -4.34 14.68
N GLN A 59 6.76 -5.49 14.63
CA GLN A 59 6.75 -6.36 13.44
C GLN A 59 6.14 -5.65 12.22
N LEU A 60 5.05 -4.90 12.42
CA LEU A 60 4.42 -4.12 11.36
C LEU A 60 5.33 -3.01 10.85
N LEU A 61 6.02 -2.28 11.72
CA LEU A 61 6.96 -1.24 11.32
C LEU A 61 8.14 -1.81 10.53
N SER A 62 8.68 -2.96 10.95
CA SER A 62 9.74 -3.66 10.20
C SER A 62 9.27 -4.08 8.81
N ARG A 63 8.07 -4.67 8.69
CA ARG A 63 7.46 -5.04 7.41
C ARG A 63 7.19 -3.82 6.52
N PHE A 64 6.68 -2.75 7.10
CA PHE A 64 6.42 -1.50 6.37
C PHE A 64 7.71 -0.88 5.83
N ALA A 65 8.80 -0.90 6.61
CA ALA A 65 10.11 -0.44 6.15
C ALA A 65 10.62 -1.29 4.97
N ALA A 66 10.59 -2.62 5.10
CA ALA A 66 11.00 -3.52 4.01
C ALA A 66 10.17 -3.29 2.73
N GLN A 67 8.86 -3.14 2.85
CA GLN A 67 8.01 -2.81 1.71
C GLN A 67 8.35 -1.45 1.08
N ALA A 68 8.67 -0.44 1.89
CA ALA A 68 9.07 0.86 1.36
C ALA A 68 10.38 0.77 0.57
N ASP A 69 11.31 -0.07 1.00
CA ASP A 69 12.56 -0.35 0.28
C ASP A 69 12.31 -1.16 -1.00
N GLU A 70 11.38 -2.12 -1.00
CA GLU A 70 10.97 -2.82 -2.23
C GLU A 70 10.38 -1.86 -3.27
N ILE A 71 9.51 -0.94 -2.84
CA ILE A 71 8.94 0.09 -3.74
C ILE A 71 10.03 1.03 -4.26
N ARG A 72 11.00 1.41 -3.42
CA ARG A 72 12.14 2.22 -3.83
C ARG A 72 12.99 1.51 -4.88
N GLY A 73 13.34 0.24 -4.64
CA GLY A 73 14.09 -0.57 -5.60
C GLY A 73 13.34 -0.73 -6.92
N PHE A 74 12.01 -0.91 -6.88
CA PHE A 74 11.19 -0.92 -8.10
C PHE A 74 11.29 0.40 -8.88
N ILE A 75 11.23 1.55 -8.19
CA ILE A 75 11.37 2.87 -8.83
C ILE A 75 12.75 3.04 -9.44
N GLU A 76 13.81 2.73 -8.70
CA GLU A 76 15.20 2.88 -9.14
C GLU A 76 15.54 1.96 -10.33
N ALA A 77 14.93 0.79 -10.40
CA ALA A 77 15.08 -0.14 -11.52
C ALA A 77 14.22 0.21 -12.75
N SER A 78 13.28 1.15 -12.61
CA SER A 78 12.35 1.52 -13.69
C SER A 78 12.89 2.66 -14.54
N SER A 79 12.65 2.60 -15.85
CA SER A 79 12.96 3.72 -16.74
C SER A 79 12.00 4.90 -16.54
N GLU A 80 12.44 6.10 -16.91
CA GLU A 80 11.58 7.30 -16.88
C GLU A 80 10.32 7.12 -17.74
N GLY A 81 10.46 6.57 -18.94
CA GLY A 81 9.34 6.25 -19.82
C GLY A 81 8.31 5.33 -19.15
N LEU A 82 8.77 4.29 -18.46
CA LEU A 82 7.89 3.38 -17.72
C LEU A 82 7.19 4.08 -16.54
N LEU A 83 7.90 4.91 -15.78
CA LEU A 83 7.34 5.57 -14.60
C LEU A 83 6.33 6.65 -14.94
N PHE A 84 6.60 7.45 -15.98
CA PHE A 84 5.84 8.65 -16.29
C PHE A 84 4.94 8.52 -17.51
N GLY A 85 5.19 7.56 -18.40
CA GLY A 85 4.32 7.20 -19.52
C GLY A 85 2.98 6.64 -19.05
N VAL A 86 1.97 6.74 -19.91
CA VAL A 86 0.62 6.23 -19.67
C VAL A 86 0.39 5.05 -20.61
N GLY A 87 -0.17 3.95 -20.11
CA GLY A 87 -0.37 2.72 -20.89
C GLY A 87 0.85 1.80 -20.96
N GLU A 88 1.97 2.15 -20.29
CA GLU A 88 3.19 1.33 -20.21
C GLU A 88 3.01 0.01 -19.44
N ARG A 89 1.98 -0.04 -18.59
CA ARG A 89 1.48 -1.25 -17.95
C ARG A 89 0.00 -1.40 -18.23
N ARG A 90 -0.42 -2.61 -18.58
CA ARG A 90 -1.84 -2.90 -18.84
C ARG A 90 -2.68 -2.66 -17.59
N TRP A 91 -2.18 -3.06 -16.42
CA TRP A 91 -2.87 -2.87 -15.14
C TRP A 91 -3.07 -1.39 -14.78
N ALA A 92 -2.13 -0.52 -15.16
CA ALA A 92 -2.21 0.91 -14.88
C ALA A 92 -3.25 1.62 -15.77
N GLY A 93 -3.60 0.99 -16.89
CA GLY A 93 -4.57 1.49 -17.86
C GLY A 93 -4.09 2.73 -18.62
N ALA A 94 -5.00 3.32 -19.40
CA ALA A 94 -4.71 4.45 -20.28
C ALA A 94 -4.92 5.83 -19.63
N LYS A 95 -5.14 5.89 -18.31
CA LYS A 95 -5.44 7.15 -17.62
C LYS A 95 -4.31 7.66 -16.76
N TRP A 96 -3.61 6.77 -16.04
CA TRP A 96 -2.63 7.14 -15.03
C TRP A 96 -1.29 6.47 -15.31
N SER A 97 -0.22 7.23 -15.11
CA SER A 97 1.14 6.71 -15.10
C SER A 97 1.41 5.88 -13.84
N LEU A 98 2.49 5.10 -13.86
CA LEU A 98 2.91 4.36 -12.67
C LEU A 98 3.27 5.29 -11.51
N ALA A 99 3.91 6.42 -11.78
CA ALA A 99 4.19 7.44 -10.77
C ALA A 99 2.91 7.89 -10.04
N LYS A 100 1.78 8.01 -10.76
CA LYS A 100 0.49 8.34 -10.14
C LYS A 100 -0.02 7.21 -9.25
N TRP A 101 0.06 5.96 -9.71
CA TRP A 101 -0.32 4.78 -8.92
C TRP A 101 0.54 4.61 -7.66
N ILE A 102 1.86 4.83 -7.77
CA ILE A 102 2.78 4.88 -6.63
C ILE A 102 2.34 5.98 -5.66
N GLN A 103 2.11 7.20 -6.14
CA GLN A 103 1.71 8.34 -5.30
C GLN A 103 0.45 8.06 -4.48
N VAL A 104 -0.59 7.49 -5.09
CA VAL A 104 -1.89 7.24 -4.41
C VAL A 104 -1.86 6.07 -3.45
N ASN A 105 -0.88 5.15 -3.58
CA ASN A 105 -0.68 4.03 -2.65
C ASN A 105 0.40 4.30 -1.58
N THR A 106 1.19 5.37 -1.72
CA THR A 106 2.28 5.71 -0.79
C THR A 106 2.16 7.14 -0.24
N VAL A 107 2.67 8.14 -0.95
CA VAL A 107 2.80 9.54 -0.49
C VAL A 107 1.48 10.10 0.06
N ALA A 108 0.39 9.95 -0.68
CA ALA A 108 -0.92 10.48 -0.27
C ALA A 108 -1.48 9.80 1.00
N PRO A 109 -1.57 8.45 1.08
CA PRO A 109 -2.04 7.80 2.30
C PRO A 109 -1.05 7.94 3.47
N TYR A 110 0.25 8.05 3.24
CA TYR A 110 1.25 8.33 4.31
C TYR A 110 1.02 9.69 4.95
N GLY A 111 0.73 10.73 4.16
CA GLY A 111 0.35 12.04 4.69
C GLY A 111 -0.91 11.99 5.55
N SER A 112 -1.92 11.27 5.08
CA SER A 112 -3.19 11.08 5.80
C SER A 112 -3.00 10.28 7.10
N ALA A 113 -2.21 9.21 7.05
CA ALA A 113 -1.82 8.36 8.16
C ALA A 113 -1.07 9.16 9.23
N ARG A 114 -0.09 9.99 8.82
CA ARG A 114 0.63 10.89 9.73
C ARG A 114 -0.29 11.84 10.47
N THR A 115 -1.26 12.46 9.79
CA THR A 115 -2.25 13.35 10.42
C THR A 115 -3.11 12.61 11.45
N LYS A 116 -3.61 11.41 11.10
CA LYS A 116 -4.38 10.55 12.02
C LYS A 116 -3.56 10.16 13.25
N LEU A 117 -2.29 9.74 13.07
CA LEU A 117 -1.40 9.40 14.17
C LEU A 117 -1.12 10.59 15.09
N ARG A 118 -0.88 11.79 14.54
CA ARG A 118 -0.68 13.00 15.34
C ARG A 118 -1.91 13.33 16.19
N LYS A 119 -3.12 13.20 15.61
CA LYS A 119 -4.37 13.40 16.35
C LYS A 119 -4.53 12.37 17.46
N TRP A 120 -4.27 11.09 17.17
CA TRP A 120 -4.33 10.01 18.14
C TRP A 120 -3.34 10.18 19.30
N LYS A 121 -2.10 10.62 19.03
CA LYS A 121 -1.11 10.94 20.07
C LYS A 121 -1.57 12.10 20.97
N LYS A 122 -2.23 13.11 20.40
CA LYS A 122 -2.75 14.27 21.14
C LYS A 122 -3.98 13.95 22.00
N SER A 123 -4.77 12.94 21.64
CA SER A 123 -5.96 12.58 22.40
C SER A 123 -5.66 11.85 23.72
N GLY A 124 -4.40 11.78 24.17
CA GLY A 124 -4.05 11.25 25.48
C GLY A 124 -4.18 9.72 25.62
N PHE A 125 -4.31 8.98 24.52
CA PHE A 125 -4.15 7.52 24.52
C PHE A 125 -2.66 7.17 24.65
N ALA A 126 -2.05 7.56 25.76
CA ALA A 126 -0.71 7.16 26.15
C ALA A 126 -0.82 5.85 26.94
N ILE A 127 -0.34 4.77 26.31
CA ILE A 127 0.52 3.72 26.89
C ILE A 127 0.33 3.48 28.40
N ASP A 128 -0.72 2.76 28.77
CA ASP A 128 -0.89 2.14 30.10
C ASP A 128 -1.24 0.64 29.99
N ARG A 129 -0.92 0.00 28.86
CA ARG A 129 -1.02 -1.47 28.69
C ARG A 129 0.02 -1.98 27.70
N VAL A 130 1.22 -2.22 28.20
CA VAL A 130 2.11 -3.31 27.75
C VAL A 130 2.50 -4.06 29.02
#